data_AF-A0A839T281-F1
#
_entry.id   AF-A0A839T281-F1
#
_cell.length_a   1.000
_cell.length_b   1.000
_cell.length_c   1.000
_cell.angle_alpha   90.00
_cell.angle_beta   90.00
_cell.angle_gamma   90.00
#
_symmetry.space_group_name_H-M   'P 1'
#
loop_
_entity.id
_entity.type
_entity.pdbx_description
1 polymer ?
#
loop_
_entity_poly.entity_id
_entity_poly.type
_entity_poly.pdbx_seq_one_letter_code
_entity_poly.pdbx_strand_id
1 'polypeptide(L)' 'MSQITLYLDDATQALVEQAAQANGMSKSRWVAEIIRKYAAQEWPKDCLELAGRFADFPLREDSPVTAPADVPRLGF' A
#
# COMPACT_ATOMS: atom_id res chain seq x y z
N MET A 1 24.66 -7.42 10.51
CA MET A 1 23.47 -7.47 9.64
C MET A 1 22.84 -8.84 9.81
N SER A 2 21.51 -8.90 9.98
CA SER A 2 20.79 -10.16 10.10
C SER A 2 20.57 -10.76 8.70
N GLN A 3 20.77 -12.07 8.57
CA GLN A 3 20.54 -12.81 7.34
C GLN A 3 19.21 -13.57 7.45
N ILE A 4 18.43 -13.57 6.39
CA ILE A 4 17.21 -14.39 6.27
C ILE A 4 17.37 -15.34 5.08
N THR A 5 16.87 -16.56 5.21
CA THR A 5 16.75 -17.51 4.10
C THR A 5 15.26 -17.69 3.82
N LEU A 6 14.85 -17.44 2.57
CA LEU A 6 13.46 -17.50 2.14
C LEU A 6 13.32 -18.55 1.04
N TYR A 7 12.42 -19.51 1.25
CA TYR A 7 12.04 -20.44 0.19
C TYR A 7 11.01 -19.77 -0.72
N LEU A 8 11.29 -19.76 -2.02
CA LEU A 8 10.42 -19.22 -3.05
C LEU A 8 10.14 -20.32 -4.05
N ASP A 9 8.91 -20.36 -4.57
CA ASP A 9 8.62 -21.13 -5.78
C ASP A 9 9.26 -20.44 -7.01
N ASP A 10 9.36 -21.19 -8.11
CA ASP A 10 10.01 -20.73 -9.33
C ASP A 10 9.35 -19.46 -9.93
N ALA A 11 8.02 -19.33 -9.80
CA ALA A 11 7.32 -18.17 -10.32
C ALA A 11 7.64 -16.92 -9.49
N THR A 12 7.64 -17.05 -8.17
CA THR A 12 8.01 -15.95 -7.27
C THR A 12 9.48 -15.57 -7.43
N GLN A 13 10.38 -16.54 -7.63
CA GLN A 13 11.79 -16.25 -7.92
C GLN A 13 11.95 -15.47 -9.22
N ALA A 14 11.24 -15.83 -10.29
CA ALA A 14 11.26 -15.12 -11.56
C ALA A 14 10.76 -13.67 -11.41
N LEU A 15 9.71 -13.44 -10.61
CA LEU A 15 9.21 -12.10 -10.32
C LEU A 15 10.25 -11.23 -9.62
N VAL A 16 10.96 -11.76 -8.61
CA VAL A 16 12.04 -11.05 -7.92
C VAL A 16 13.14 -10.65 -8.89
N GLU A 17 13.53 -11.56 -9.79
CA GLU A 17 14.59 -11.31 -10.77
C GLU A 17 14.22 -10.24 -11.78
N GLN A 18 13.02 -10.33 -12.37
CA GLN A 18 12.52 -9.33 -13.31
C GLN A 18 12.38 -7.95 -12.66
N ALA A 19 11.84 -7.90 -11.45
CA ALA A 19 11.64 -6.64 -10.75
C ALA A 19 12.96 -6.01 -10.30
N ALA A 20 13.92 -6.81 -9.81
CA ALA A 20 15.26 -6.32 -9.48
C ALA A 20 15.97 -5.75 -10.72
N GLN A 21 15.90 -6.46 -11.85
CA GLN A 21 16.46 -6.01 -13.13
C GLN A 21 15.81 -4.70 -13.62
N ALA A 22 14.48 -4.62 -13.60
CA ALA A 22 13.73 -3.44 -14.03
C ALA A 22 14.04 -2.20 -13.17
N ASN A 23 14.37 -2.39 -11.89
CA ASN A 23 14.73 -1.30 -10.97
C ASN A 23 16.25 -1.03 -10.92
N GLY A 24 17.07 -1.77 -11.67
CA GLY A 24 18.54 -1.65 -11.65
C GLY A 24 19.16 -1.97 -10.28
N MET A 25 18.51 -2.85 -9.49
CA MET A 25 18.91 -3.20 -8.13
C MET A 25 19.33 -4.66 -8.01
N SER A 26 20.09 -5.00 -6.97
CA SER A 26 20.30 -6.41 -6.60
C SER A 26 19.01 -7.03 -6.04
N LYS A 27 18.84 -8.35 -6.21
CA LYS A 27 17.69 -9.10 -5.66
C LYS A 27 17.51 -8.86 -4.16
N SER A 28 18.60 -8.92 -3.38
CA SER A 28 18.56 -8.70 -1.92
C SER A 28 18.13 -7.27 -1.56
N ARG A 29 18.61 -6.26 -2.29
CA ARG A 29 18.21 -4.86 -2.08
C ARG A 29 16.73 -4.67 -2.41
N TRP A 30 16.29 -5.21 -3.54
CA TRP A 30 14.90 -5.12 -3.97
C TRP A 30 13.95 -5.77 -2.96
N VAL A 31 14.25 -6.99 -2.48
CA VAL A 31 13.44 -7.66 -1.44
C VAL A 31 13.40 -6.85 -0.15
N ALA A 32 14.53 -6.27 0.28
CA ALA A 32 14.57 -5.44 1.48
C ALA A 32 13.71 -4.15 1.35
N GLU A 33 13.67 -3.51 0.17
CA GLU A 33 12.78 -2.37 -0.09
C GLU A 33 11.31 -2.77 -0.06
N ILE A 34 10.96 -3.93 -0.63
CA ILE A 34 9.60 -4.44 -0.60
C ILE A 34 9.16 -4.72 0.85
N ILE A 35 10.01 -5.36 1.65
CA ILE A 35 9.72 -5.58 3.07
C ILE A 35 9.50 -4.24 3.78
N ARG A 36 10.35 -3.23 3.56
CA ARG A 36 10.14 -1.88 4.13
C ARG A 36 8.80 -1.29 3.71
N LYS A 37 8.48 -1.36 2.41
CA LYS A 37 7.26 -0.78 1.85
C LYS A 37 5.98 -1.39 2.44
N TYR A 38 5.94 -2.70 2.65
CA TYR A 38 4.74 -3.39 3.14
C TYR A 38 4.71 -3.60 4.66
N ALA A 39 5.87 -3.62 5.33
CA ALA A 39 5.94 -3.67 6.79
C ALA A 39 5.67 -2.29 7.41
N ALA A 40 5.96 -1.21 6.68
CA ALA A 40 5.49 0.11 7.06
C ALA A 40 3.96 0.13 6.98
N GLN A 41 3.29 0.20 8.12
CA GLN A 41 1.85 0.43 8.23
C GLN A 41 1.52 1.91 7.98
N GLU A 42 2.16 2.50 6.97
CA GLU A 42 2.06 3.91 6.65
C GLU A 42 1.21 4.08 5.40
N TRP A 43 0.42 5.15 5.38
CA TRP A 43 -0.32 5.53 4.19
C TRP A 43 0.67 5.93 3.08
N PRO A 44 0.42 5.56 1.81
CA PRO A 44 1.22 6.04 0.69
C PRO A 44 1.31 7.56 0.72
N LYS A 45 2.47 8.10 0.37
CA LYS A 45 2.72 9.55 0.38
C LYS A 45 1.67 10.31 -0.44
N ASP A 46 1.30 9.78 -1.60
CA ASP A 46 0.27 10.36 -2.46
C ASP A 46 -1.10 10.46 -1.75
N CYS A 47 -1.44 9.50 -0.90
CA CYS A 47 -2.66 9.55 -0.08
C CYS A 47 -2.58 10.65 0.97
N LEU A 48 -1.41 10.85 1.59
CA LEU A 48 -1.19 11.94 2.55
C LEU A 48 -1.19 13.31 1.86
N GLU A 49 -0.59 13.42 0.68
CA GLU A 49 -0.53 14.66 -0.11
C GLU A 49 -1.88 15.09 -0.68
N LEU A 50 -2.83 14.15 -0.77
CA LEU A 50 -4.21 14.39 -1.18
C LEU A 50 -5.04 15.06 -0.07
N ALA A 51 -4.64 14.95 1.20
CA ALA A 51 -5.34 15.58 2.31
C ALA A 51 -5.43 17.10 2.11
N GLY A 52 -6.66 17.64 2.09
CA GLY A 52 -6.91 19.07 1.90
C GLY A 52 -6.76 19.58 0.46
N ARG A 53 -6.50 18.72 -0.54
CA ARG A 53 -6.43 19.12 -1.96
C ARG A 53 -7.79 19.42 -2.59
N PHE A 54 -8.86 18.94 -1.98
CA PHE A 54 -10.21 19.18 -2.43
C PHE A 54 -10.75 20.45 -1.75
N ALA A 55 -10.64 21.58 -2.44
CA ALA A 55 -11.07 22.89 -1.93
C ALA A 55 -12.57 22.93 -1.61
N ASP A 56 -13.37 22.26 -2.45
CA ASP A 56 -14.83 22.15 -2.28
C ASP A 56 -15.24 20.87 -1.55
N PHE A 57 -14.29 20.18 -0.89
CA PHE A 57 -14.67 19.03 -0.08
C PHE A 57 -15.61 19.51 1.02
N PRO A 58 -16.79 18.88 1.17
CA PRO A 58 -17.67 19.18 2.28
C PRO A 58 -16.99 18.66 3.56
N LEU A 59 -16.05 19.44 4.08
CA LEU A 59 -15.69 19.37 5.49
C LEU A 59 -17.00 19.51 6.24
N ARG A 60 -17.23 18.64 7.21
CA ARG A 60 -18.50 18.55 7.92
C ARG A 60 -18.73 19.86 8.66
N GLU A 61 -19.32 20.85 8.01
CA GLU A 61 -20.01 21.95 8.67
C GLU A 61 -21.13 21.31 9.48
N ASP A 62 -21.35 21.85 10.68
CA ASP A 62 -22.24 21.32 11.71
C ASP A 62 -23.50 20.63 11.15
N SER A 63 -23.45 19.30 11.07
CA SER A 63 -24.54 18.33 10.84
C SER A 63 -25.58 18.61 9.73
N PRO A 64 -25.74 17.67 8.76
CA PRO A 64 -27.06 17.33 8.27
C PRO A 64 -27.78 16.36 9.24
N VAL A 65 -29.04 16.69 9.50
CA VAL A 65 -29.99 16.24 10.54
C VAL A 65 -30.24 14.72 10.69
N THR A 66 -29.72 13.82 9.85
CA THR A 66 -29.90 12.36 10.07
C THR A 66 -28.87 11.56 9.28
N ALA A 67 -28.14 10.65 9.94
CA ALA A 67 -27.33 9.66 9.23
C ALA A 67 -28.27 8.74 8.42
N PRO A 68 -27.97 8.44 7.14
CA PRO A 68 -28.77 7.48 6.38
C PRO A 68 -28.72 6.11 7.06
N ALA A 69 -29.81 5.35 6.94
CA ALA A 69 -29.88 4.01 7.50
C ALA A 69 -28.83 3.11 6.85
N ASP A 70 -28.12 2.32 7.67
CA ASP A 70 -27.13 1.35 7.20
C ASP A 70 -27.76 0.39 6.19
N VAL A 71 -27.09 0.22 5.05
CA VAL A 71 -27.47 -0.79 4.06
C VAL A 71 -26.87 -2.15 4.43
N PRO A 72 -27.58 -3.27 4.15
CA PRO A 72 -27.03 -4.60 4.36
C PRO A 72 -25.74 -4.80 3.56
N ARG A 73 -24.74 -5.45 4.15
CA ARG A 73 -23.54 -5.88 3.41
C ARG A 73 -23.96 -6.86 2.32
N LEU A 74 -23.65 -6.54 1.07
CA LEU A 74 -23.74 -7.51 -0.03
C LEU A 74 -22.66 -8.55 0.19
N GLY A 75 -23.07 -9.79 0.49
CA GLY A 75 -22.18 -10.94 0.54
C GLY A 75 -21.64 -11.27 -0.84
N PHE A 76 -20.40 -11.74 -0.89
CA PHE A 76 -19.73 -12.30 -2.07
C PHE A 76 -19.99 -13.80 -2.16
#